data_AF-A0A1F6AX33-F1
#
_entry.id   AF-A0A1F6AX33-F1
#
_cell.length_a   1.000
_cell.length_b   1.000
_cell.length_c   1.000
_cell.angle_alpha   90.00
_cell.angle_beta   90.00
_cell.angle_gamma   90.00
#
_symmetry.space_group_name_H-M   'P 1'
#
loop_
_entity.id
_entity.type
_entity.pdbx_description
1 polymer ?
#
loop_
_entity_poly.entity_id
_entity_poly.type
_entity_poly.pdbx_seq_one_letter_code
_entity_poly.pdbx_strand_id
1 'polypeptide(L)'
;MKRFILLVILILMATSHVSAAKPRVAKSGGGIKVVGGSYSTARLSRGTNSVVVSFINLANVSKASYMLSYTGGGIAQGVVGSITPVGAIDSRDLYFGTCSHGVCTPHYNIKNARLVVTTYLKSGAKNVKLYRIKY
;
A
#
# COMPACT_ATOMS: atom_id res chain seq x y z
N MET A 1 -7.35 69.12 -5.14
CA MET A 1 -8.45 68.16 -5.39
C MET A 1 -8.03 66.95 -6.24
N LYS A 2 -7.32 67.11 -7.36
CA LYS A 2 -6.81 65.99 -8.20
C LYS A 2 -5.93 64.94 -7.49
N ARG A 3 -5.13 65.32 -6.48
CA ARG A 3 -4.25 64.40 -5.73
C ARG A 3 -4.99 63.45 -4.79
N PHE A 4 -6.18 63.84 -4.30
CA PHE A 4 -7.02 62.96 -3.47
C PHE A 4 -7.75 61.89 -4.30
N ILE A 5 -8.10 62.22 -5.56
CA ILE A 5 -8.77 61.30 -6.47
C ILE A 5 -7.87 60.11 -6.84
N LEU A 6 -6.57 60.37 -7.06
CA LEU A 6 -5.58 59.32 -7.34
C LEU A 6 -5.37 58.34 -6.17
N LEU A 7 -5.51 58.82 -4.93
CA LEU A 7 -5.31 58.00 -3.73
C LEU A 7 -6.51 57.09 -3.45
N VAL A 8 -7.72 57.56 -3.77
CA VAL A 8 -8.96 56.76 -3.67
C VAL A 8 -8.99 55.64 -4.72
N ILE A 9 -8.51 55.90 -5.94
CA ILE A 9 -8.45 54.88 -7.02
C ILE A 9 -7.44 53.76 -6.69
N LEU A 10 -6.34 54.08 -6.02
CA LEU A 10 -5.32 53.10 -5.63
C LEU A 10 -5.84 52.13 -4.53
N ILE A 11 -6.73 52.60 -3.66
CA ILE A 11 -7.33 51.78 -2.58
C ILE A 11 -8.40 50.82 -3.13
N LEU A 12 -9.13 51.20 -4.18
CA LEU A 12 -10.12 50.33 -4.84
C LEU A 12 -9.50 49.15 -5.61
N MET A 13 -8.21 49.20 -5.96
CA MET A 13 -7.51 48.11 -6.66
C MET A 13 -6.92 47.06 -5.71
N ALA A 14 -7.02 47.25 -4.39
CA ALA A 14 -6.36 46.40 -3.39
C ALA A 14 -7.26 45.28 -2.81
N THR A 15 -8.54 45.20 -3.16
CA THR A 15 -9.47 44.25 -2.53
C THR A 15 -10.23 43.41 -3.55
N SER A 16 -9.84 42.13 -3.68
CA SER A 16 -10.70 40.97 -3.39
C SER A 16 -10.22 39.71 -4.13
N HIS A 17 -9.42 38.88 -3.47
CA HIS A 17 -9.24 37.49 -3.86
C HIS A 17 -10.33 36.66 -3.17
N VAL A 18 -11.36 36.26 -3.92
CA VAL A 18 -12.37 35.32 -3.44
C VAL A 18 -11.91 33.91 -3.80
N SER A 19 -11.41 33.18 -2.80
CA SER A 19 -11.12 31.75 -2.93
C SER A 19 -12.39 30.94 -2.66
N ALA A 20 -13.05 30.48 -3.72
CA ALA A 20 -14.18 29.57 -3.61
C ALA A 20 -13.67 28.13 -3.38
N ALA A 21 -13.48 27.73 -2.12
CA ALA A 21 -13.23 26.33 -1.77
C ALA A 21 -14.52 25.53 -1.96
N LYS A 22 -14.58 24.71 -3.01
CA LYS A 22 -15.72 23.84 -3.28
C LYS A 22 -15.95 22.89 -2.09
N PRO A 23 -17.16 22.82 -1.51
CA PRO A 23 -17.46 21.89 -0.44
C PRO A 23 -17.22 20.46 -0.92
N ARG A 24 -16.44 19.70 -0.16
CA ARG A 24 -16.11 18.31 -0.47
C ARG A 24 -17.35 17.46 -0.25
N VAL A 25 -18.06 17.13 -1.32
CA VAL A 25 -19.14 16.14 -1.29
C VAL A 25 -18.50 14.77 -1.03
N ALA A 26 -18.77 14.19 0.14
CA ALA A 26 -18.37 12.82 0.42
C ALA A 26 -19.05 11.93 -0.62
N LYS A 27 -18.25 11.26 -1.45
CA LYS A 27 -18.74 10.27 -2.40
C LYS A 27 -19.37 9.14 -1.58
N SER A 28 -20.71 9.09 -1.53
CA SER A 28 -21.46 7.92 -1.06
C SER A 28 -21.35 6.78 -2.08
N GLY A 29 -20.13 6.46 -2.51
CA GLY A 29 -19.86 5.14 -3.07
C GLY A 29 -19.79 4.22 -1.87
N GLY A 30 -20.47 3.07 -1.93
CA GLY A 30 -20.41 2.01 -0.92
C GLY A 30 -18.96 1.66 -0.61
N GLY A 31 -18.38 2.41 0.33
CA GLY A 31 -16.98 2.36 0.66
C GLY A 31 -16.75 1.02 1.29
N ILE A 32 -15.77 0.29 0.76
CA ILE A 32 -15.21 -0.89 1.42
C ILE A 32 -15.00 -0.49 2.88
N LYS A 33 -15.82 -1.04 3.80
CA LYS A 33 -15.64 -0.83 5.23
C LYS A 33 -14.26 -1.36 5.56
N VAL A 34 -13.29 -0.46 5.72
CA VAL A 34 -11.96 -0.80 6.20
C VAL A 34 -12.14 -1.19 7.66
N VAL A 35 -12.37 -2.49 7.90
CA VAL A 35 -12.41 -3.05 9.24
C VAL A 35 -11.04 -2.79 9.87
N GLY A 36 -11.02 -2.07 10.98
CA GLY A 36 -9.83 -1.51 11.66
C GLY A 36 -8.87 -2.53 12.30
N GLY A 37 -8.71 -3.72 11.70
CA GLY A 37 -7.76 -4.73 12.14
C GLY A 37 -6.57 -4.84 11.18
N SER A 38 -5.36 -5.01 11.73
CA SER A 38 -4.22 -5.45 10.92
C SER A 38 -4.37 -6.95 10.67
N TYR A 39 -4.41 -7.37 9.40
CA TYR A 39 -4.50 -8.79 8.99
C TYR A 39 -3.17 -9.36 8.51
N SER A 40 -2.16 -8.50 8.37
CA SER A 40 -0.82 -8.93 8.00
C SER A 40 0.25 -8.03 8.62
N THR A 41 1.45 -8.57 8.70
CA THR A 41 2.71 -7.86 8.91
C THR A 41 3.73 -8.39 7.92
N ALA A 42 4.76 -7.59 7.63
CA ALA A 42 5.83 -8.00 6.73
C ALA A 42 7.17 -7.53 7.29
N ARG A 43 8.17 -8.40 7.24
CA ARG A 43 9.53 -8.12 7.69
C ARG A 43 10.54 -8.64 6.68
N LEU A 44 11.54 -7.82 6.38
CA LEU A 44 12.72 -8.26 5.64
C LEU A 44 13.59 -9.13 6.56
N SER A 45 13.89 -10.35 6.12
CA SER A 45 14.88 -11.22 6.73
C SER A 45 16.15 -11.18 5.89
N ARG A 46 17.20 -10.53 6.42
CA ARG A 46 18.49 -10.41 5.73
C ARG A 46 19.23 -11.75 5.66
N GLY A 47 19.09 -12.61 6.67
CA GLY A 47 19.77 -13.91 6.71
C GLY A 47 19.25 -14.90 5.68
N THR A 48 17.94 -14.90 5.40
CA THR A 48 17.30 -15.79 4.42
C THR A 48 17.05 -15.12 3.08
N ASN A 49 17.48 -13.86 2.91
CA ASN A 49 17.26 -13.05 1.70
C ASN A 49 15.79 -13.05 1.24
N SER A 50 14.88 -12.71 2.15
CA SER A 50 13.44 -12.89 1.90
C SER A 50 12.58 -11.89 2.67
N VAL A 51 11.31 -11.76 2.25
CA VAL A 51 10.27 -11.07 3.02
C VAL A 51 9.38 -12.11 3.67
N VAL A 52 9.41 -12.15 5.00
CA VAL A 52 8.47 -12.96 5.78
C VAL A 52 7.18 -12.15 5.92
N VAL A 53 6.10 -12.65 5.31
CA VAL A 53 4.76 -12.13 5.51
C VAL A 53 4.04 -13.00 6.53
N SER A 54 3.58 -12.39 7.61
CA SER A 54 2.74 -13.05 8.61
C SER A 54 1.31 -12.59 8.43
N PHE A 55 0.40 -13.53 8.36
CA PHE A 55 -1.04 -13.30 8.31
C PHE A 55 -1.61 -13.55 9.70
N ILE A 56 -2.34 -12.59 10.22
CA ILE A 56 -2.88 -12.59 11.59
C ILE A 56 -4.38 -12.33 11.56
N ASN A 57 -5.06 -12.62 12.67
CA ASN A 57 -6.50 -12.41 12.80
C ASN A 57 -7.31 -13.15 11.72
N LEU A 58 -6.85 -14.35 11.33
CA LEU A 58 -7.39 -15.08 10.19
C LEU A 58 -8.75 -15.76 10.46
N ALA A 59 -9.22 -15.80 11.71
CA ALA A 59 -10.51 -16.42 12.06
C ALA A 59 -11.70 -15.86 11.25
N ASN A 60 -11.64 -14.57 10.91
CA ASN A 60 -12.67 -13.85 10.13
C ASN A 60 -12.32 -13.67 8.65
N VAL A 61 -11.25 -14.31 8.19
CA VAL A 61 -10.73 -14.21 6.81
C VAL A 61 -11.18 -15.44 6.03
N SER A 62 -11.67 -15.23 4.80
CA SER A 62 -12.01 -16.30 3.87
C SER A 62 -10.83 -16.67 2.97
N LYS A 63 -10.04 -15.67 2.56
CA LYS A 63 -8.85 -15.82 1.72
C LYS A 63 -7.91 -14.65 1.97
N ALA A 64 -6.61 -14.86 1.82
CA ALA A 64 -5.66 -13.76 1.64
C ALA A 64 -4.79 -14.03 0.41
N SER A 65 -4.62 -13.04 -0.45
CA SER A 65 -3.70 -13.09 -1.58
C SER A 65 -2.56 -12.11 -1.37
N TYR A 66 -1.38 -12.45 -1.86
CA TYR A 66 -0.20 -11.62 -1.74
C TYR A 66 0.56 -11.57 -3.06
N MET A 67 1.21 -10.44 -3.31
CA MET A 67 2.09 -10.23 -4.45
C MET A 67 3.31 -9.43 -4.00
N LEU A 68 4.47 -10.07 -4.01
CA LEU A 68 5.76 -9.41 -3.93
C LEU A 68 6.22 -9.08 -5.35
N SER A 69 6.61 -7.83 -5.56
CA SER A 69 7.16 -7.34 -6.83
C SER A 69 8.44 -6.57 -6.55
N TYR A 70 9.46 -6.74 -7.38
CA TYR A 70 10.75 -6.08 -7.24
C TYR A 70 11.52 -6.08 -8.55
N THR A 71 12.61 -5.34 -8.61
CA THR A 71 13.59 -5.41 -9.70
C THR A 71 14.84 -6.10 -9.17
N GLY A 72 15.30 -7.17 -9.83
CA GLY A 72 16.56 -7.85 -9.51
C GLY A 72 17.46 -7.86 -10.74
N GLY A 73 18.71 -7.42 -10.62
CA GLY A 73 19.64 -7.35 -11.76
C GLY A 73 19.13 -6.53 -12.96
N GLY A 74 18.22 -5.58 -12.74
CA GLY A 74 17.58 -4.78 -13.80
C GLY A 74 16.31 -5.38 -14.41
N ILE A 75 15.92 -6.60 -14.01
CA ILE A 75 14.74 -7.30 -14.54
C ILE A 75 13.61 -7.27 -13.50
N ALA A 76 12.37 -7.10 -13.96
CA ALA A 76 11.19 -7.21 -13.10
C ALA A 76 10.99 -8.66 -12.63
N GLN A 77 10.80 -8.84 -11.34
CA GLN A 77 10.67 -10.12 -10.66
C GLN A 77 9.51 -10.06 -9.66
N GLY A 78 8.99 -11.22 -9.27
CA GLY A 78 7.93 -11.24 -8.29
C GLY A 78 7.49 -12.64 -7.89
N VAL A 79 6.69 -12.69 -6.82
CA VAL A 79 6.06 -13.88 -6.29
C VAL A 79 4.61 -13.55 -6.03
N VAL A 80 3.70 -14.38 -6.52
CA VAL A 80 2.27 -14.30 -6.25
C VAL A 80 1.82 -15.54 -5.52
N GLY A 81 0.83 -15.39 -4.65
CA GLY A 81 0.24 -16.53 -3.98
C GLY A 81 -1.02 -16.17 -3.22
N SER A 82 -1.61 -17.18 -2.61
CA SER A 82 -2.74 -17.01 -1.71
C SER A 82 -2.77 -18.09 -0.66
N ILE A 83 -3.47 -17.79 0.44
CA ILE A 83 -3.76 -18.71 1.51
C ILE A 83 -5.27 -18.77 1.73
N THR A 84 -5.75 -19.97 2.03
CA THR A 84 -7.07 -20.18 2.63
C THR A 84 -6.82 -20.50 4.10
N PRO A 85 -7.29 -19.67 5.04
CA PRO A 85 -7.03 -19.89 6.45
C PRO A 85 -7.56 -21.22 6.97
N VAL A 86 -6.69 -21.99 7.61
CA VAL A 86 -7.05 -23.18 8.40
C VAL A 86 -6.97 -22.87 9.91
N GLY A 87 -6.16 -21.87 10.30
CA GLY A 87 -5.98 -21.44 11.69
C GLY A 87 -6.04 -19.92 11.85
N ALA A 88 -5.68 -19.43 13.04
CA ALA A 88 -5.74 -18.01 13.38
C ALA A 88 -4.56 -17.17 12.82
N ILE A 89 -3.44 -17.84 12.51
CA ILE A 89 -2.18 -17.24 12.03
C ILE A 89 -1.61 -18.16 10.94
N ASP A 90 -0.98 -17.57 9.93
CA ASP A 90 -0.20 -18.28 8.91
C ASP A 90 0.99 -17.39 8.49
N SER A 91 2.00 -17.95 7.83
CA SER A 91 3.12 -17.17 7.30
C SER A 91 3.69 -17.74 6.01
N ARG A 92 4.22 -16.86 5.15
CA ARG A 92 4.93 -17.25 3.94
C ARG A 92 6.28 -16.54 3.90
N ASP A 93 7.28 -17.29 3.49
CA ASP A 93 8.60 -16.74 3.24
C ASP A 93 8.76 -16.46 1.74
N LEU A 94 8.90 -15.18 1.38
CA LEU A 94 8.96 -14.73 -0.01
C LEU A 94 10.41 -14.42 -0.38
N TYR A 95 11.09 -15.43 -0.92
CA TYR A 95 12.51 -15.37 -1.28
C TYR A 95 12.78 -14.41 -2.45
N PHE A 96 13.82 -13.58 -2.34
CA PHE A 96 14.31 -12.74 -3.43
C PHE A 96 15.23 -13.56 -4.34
N GLY A 97 14.66 -14.53 -5.05
CA GLY A 97 15.40 -15.40 -5.94
C GLY A 97 14.52 -16.46 -6.55
N THR A 98 15.16 -17.46 -7.16
CA THR A 98 14.49 -18.63 -7.72
C THR A 98 15.00 -19.89 -7.05
N CYS A 99 14.11 -20.86 -6.85
CA CYS A 99 14.47 -22.17 -6.32
C CYS A 99 14.04 -23.24 -7.32
N SER A 100 14.95 -24.16 -7.65
CA SER A 100 14.70 -25.28 -8.55
C SER A 100 15.46 -26.50 -8.04
N HIS A 101 14.79 -27.67 -7.99
CA HIS A 101 15.39 -28.93 -7.52
C HIS A 101 16.11 -28.83 -6.16
N GLY A 102 15.57 -28.03 -5.23
CA GLY A 102 16.15 -27.84 -3.89
C GLY A 102 17.31 -26.84 -3.80
N VAL A 103 17.73 -26.24 -4.92
CA VAL A 103 18.77 -25.20 -4.95
C VAL A 103 18.12 -23.84 -5.16
N CYS A 104 18.39 -22.90 -4.25
CA CYS A 104 17.91 -21.53 -4.34
C CYS A 104 19.04 -20.59 -4.76
N THR A 105 18.83 -19.84 -5.84
CA THR A 105 19.75 -18.82 -6.32
C THR A 105 19.19 -17.43 -5.98
N PRO A 106 19.90 -16.62 -5.18
CA PRO A 106 19.45 -15.29 -4.84
C PRO A 106 19.57 -14.35 -6.04
N HIS A 107 18.60 -13.44 -6.17
CA HIS A 107 18.71 -12.28 -7.03
C HIS A 107 19.46 -11.17 -6.32
N TYR A 108 20.33 -10.46 -7.05
CA TYR A 108 21.12 -9.34 -6.55
C TYR A 108 20.59 -8.00 -7.05
N ASN A 109 21.09 -6.90 -6.47
CA ASN A 109 20.71 -5.53 -6.83
C ASN A 109 19.20 -5.28 -6.75
N ILE A 110 18.57 -5.76 -5.66
CA ILE A 110 17.14 -5.65 -5.46
C ILE A 110 16.74 -4.19 -5.30
N LYS A 111 15.78 -3.73 -6.10
CA LYS A 111 15.23 -2.37 -6.08
C LYS A 111 13.71 -2.40 -6.13
N ASN A 112 13.09 -1.31 -5.66
CA ASN A 112 11.64 -1.09 -5.77
C ASN A 112 10.77 -2.22 -5.19
N ALA A 113 11.25 -2.93 -4.17
CA ALA A 113 10.55 -4.05 -3.58
C ALA A 113 9.25 -3.62 -2.87
N ARG A 114 8.13 -4.21 -3.30
CA ARG A 114 6.77 -3.91 -2.83
C ARG A 114 6.00 -5.19 -2.63
N LEU A 115 5.44 -5.36 -1.43
CA LEU A 115 4.52 -6.44 -1.12
C LEU A 115 3.11 -5.87 -0.97
N VAL A 116 2.17 -6.37 -1.75
CA VAL A 116 0.74 -6.08 -1.62
C VAL A 116 0.07 -7.30 -1.02
N VAL A 117 -0.63 -7.12 0.09
CA VAL A 117 -1.49 -8.16 0.69
C VAL A 117 -2.93 -7.71 0.57
N THR A 118 -3.78 -8.58 0.01
CA THR A 118 -5.23 -8.39 -0.04
C THR A 118 -5.90 -9.48 0.76
N THR A 119 -6.56 -9.10 1.84
CA THR A 119 -7.33 -9.97 2.72
C THR A 119 -8.80 -9.85 2.38
N TYR A 120 -9.45 -10.99 2.14
CA TYR A 120 -10.88 -11.11 1.90
C TYR A 120 -11.53 -11.60 3.19
N LEU A 121 -12.43 -10.82 3.77
CA LEU A 121 -13.14 -11.17 4.98
C LEU A 121 -14.35 -12.04 4.67
N LYS A 122 -14.76 -12.88 5.62
CA LYS A 122 -15.99 -13.68 5.52
C LYS A 122 -17.25 -12.81 5.38
N SER A 123 -17.19 -11.56 5.85
CA SER A 123 -18.24 -10.55 5.66
C SER A 123 -18.35 -10.00 4.23
N GLY A 124 -17.45 -10.38 3.32
CA GLY A 124 -17.37 -9.84 1.96
C GLY A 124 -16.51 -8.58 1.83
N ALA A 125 -16.10 -7.97 2.94
CA ALA A 125 -15.19 -6.82 2.92
C ALA A 125 -13.76 -7.22 2.50
N LYS A 126 -13.00 -6.25 1.98
CA LYS A 126 -11.60 -6.44 1.58
C LYS A 126 -10.69 -5.48 2.33
N ASN A 127 -9.53 -5.96 2.78
CA ASN A 127 -8.46 -5.13 3.33
C ASN A 127 -7.25 -5.24 2.42
N VAL A 128 -6.73 -4.12 1.92
CA VAL A 128 -5.54 -4.08 1.08
C VAL A 128 -4.44 -3.32 1.82
N LYS A 129 -3.28 -3.96 2.01
CA LYS A 129 -2.13 -3.38 2.68
C LYS A 129 -0.89 -3.46 1.80
N LEU A 130 -0.28 -2.31 1.56
CA LEU A 130 0.97 -2.17 0.82
C LEU A 130 2.14 -2.02 1.79
N TYR A 131 3.17 -2.85 1.60
CA TYR A 131 4.44 -2.75 2.29
C TYR A 131 5.52 -2.33 1.29
N ARG A 132 6.21 -1.23 1.60
CA ARG A 132 7.42 -0.83 0.89
C ARG A 132 8.61 -1.47 1.62
N ILE A 133 9.31 -2.34 0.93
CA ILE A 133 10.44 -3.07 1.50
C ILE A 133 11.72 -2.31 1.15
N LYS A 134 12.43 -1.85 2.19
CA LYS A 134 13.77 -1.31 2.05
C LYS A 134 14.76 -2.46 2.15
N TYR A 135 15.18 -2.94 1.00
CA TYR A 135 16.14 -4.03 0.86
C TYR A 135 17.55 -3.52 1.14
#